data_AF-A0AB38EPJ3-F1
#
_entry.id   AF-A0AB38EPJ3-F1
#
_cell.length_a   1.000
_cell.length_b   1.000
_cell.length_c   1.000
_cell.angle_alpha   90.00
_cell.angle_beta   90.00
_cell.angle_gamma   90.00
#
_symmetry.space_group_name_H-M   'P 1'
#
loop_
_entity.id
_entity.type
_entity.pdbx_description
1 polymer ?
#
loop_
_entity_poly.entity_id
_entity_poly.type
_entity_poly.pdbx_seq_one_letter_code
_entity_poly.pdbx_strand_id
1 'polypeptide(L)'
;MSWALQIPRVTLSDSSARHVLLCLANYAGTDGRGAFPSATTLSEDTGLSERTVRSKLELLRASELIVPGNQALAAVYIERHDRRPVVYDLPIKRGANPAPRTERGADDGTGCKSQQNGVQNSTERGAKSAPNTSLNHQLTEQQQPREISEVIDEQDKQALESTDDRQRFAMFADWAPEVRYLIAQAQIAGVKPTDISDALIRSFIGWFVAKQKTVDTSAGWCNRLVGWYVRERAKGNLPESEEGAEATGSWASKGVIL
;
A
#
# COMPACT_ATOMS: atom_id res chain seq x y z
N MET A 1 14.80 1.14 -4.60
CA MET A 1 15.39 0.05 -5.42
C MET A 1 16.55 0.48 -6.32
N SER A 2 16.56 1.69 -6.91
CA SER A 2 17.59 2.09 -7.91
C SER A 2 19.05 2.12 -7.40
N TRP A 3 19.29 2.39 -6.11
CA TRP A 3 20.66 2.53 -5.60
C TRP A 3 21.45 1.21 -5.54
N ALA A 4 20.81 0.08 -5.22
CA ALA A 4 21.50 -1.21 -5.13
C ALA A 4 22.09 -1.64 -6.49
N LEU A 5 21.48 -1.18 -7.60
CA LEU A 5 21.98 -1.39 -8.97
C LEU A 5 23.17 -0.48 -9.33
N GLN A 6 23.36 0.63 -8.61
CA GLN A 6 24.44 1.60 -8.85
C GLN A 6 25.75 1.20 -8.13
N ILE A 7 25.73 0.15 -7.32
CA ILE A 7 26.91 -0.33 -6.61
C ILE A 7 27.93 -0.86 -7.64
N PRO A 8 29.15 -0.27 -7.72
CA PRO A 8 30.15 -0.67 -8.69
C PRO A 8 30.49 -2.16 -8.57
N ARG A 9 30.71 -2.84 -9.69
CA ARG A 9 31.10 -4.27 -9.67
C ARG A 9 32.37 -4.54 -8.86
N VAL A 10 33.24 -3.54 -8.76
CA VAL A 10 34.52 -3.57 -8.02
C VAL A 10 34.29 -3.72 -6.51
N THR A 11 33.21 -3.19 -5.96
CA THR A 11 32.96 -3.25 -4.50
C THR A 11 32.33 -4.57 -4.06
N LEU A 12 31.71 -5.33 -4.97
CA LEU A 12 31.09 -6.62 -4.66
C LEU A 12 31.24 -7.59 -5.85
N SER A 13 32.32 -8.35 -5.94
CA SER A 13 32.55 -9.26 -7.07
C SER A 13 31.54 -10.41 -7.14
N ASP A 14 31.07 -10.88 -5.98
CA ASP A 14 30.17 -12.03 -5.85
C ASP A 14 28.75 -11.74 -6.37
N SER A 15 28.33 -12.48 -7.40
CA SER A 15 27.00 -12.34 -8.01
C SER A 15 25.87 -12.72 -7.06
N SER A 16 26.04 -13.77 -6.27
CA SER A 16 25.04 -14.22 -5.29
C SER A 16 24.88 -13.20 -4.17
N ALA A 17 25.98 -12.62 -3.69
CA ALA A 17 25.91 -11.55 -2.69
C ALA A 17 25.16 -10.33 -3.21
N ARG A 18 25.36 -9.97 -4.49
CA ARG A 18 24.64 -8.87 -5.15
C ARG A 18 23.15 -9.15 -5.24
N HIS A 19 22.78 -10.37 -5.58
CA HIS A 19 21.37 -10.76 -5.66
C HIS A 19 20.71 -10.71 -4.28
N VAL A 20 21.35 -11.23 -3.23
CA VAL A 20 20.88 -11.11 -1.84
C VAL A 20 20.72 -9.64 -1.43
N LEU A 21 21.68 -8.78 -1.78
CA LEU A 21 21.60 -7.35 -1.49
C LEU A 21 20.42 -6.67 -2.19
N LEU A 22 20.16 -7.03 -3.45
CA LEU A 22 19.01 -6.52 -4.21
C LEU A 22 17.69 -6.94 -3.58
N CYS A 23 17.54 -8.22 -3.21
CA CYS A 23 16.36 -8.72 -2.51
C CYS A 23 16.21 -8.03 -1.14
N LEU A 24 17.27 -7.92 -0.35
CA LEU A 24 17.24 -7.24 0.94
C LEU A 24 16.81 -5.76 0.81
N ALA A 25 17.28 -5.07 -0.24
CA ALA A 25 16.93 -3.68 -0.51
C ALA A 25 15.44 -3.49 -0.90
N ASN A 26 14.74 -4.54 -1.34
CA ASN A 26 13.30 -4.51 -1.60
C ASN A 26 12.47 -4.37 -0.32
N TYR A 27 13.00 -4.89 0.80
CA TYR A 27 12.36 -4.81 2.12
C TYR A 27 12.77 -3.57 2.91
N ALA A 28 13.72 -2.79 2.41
CA ALA A 28 14.16 -1.57 3.06
C ALA A 28 13.19 -0.42 2.75
N GLY A 29 12.98 0.48 3.71
CA GLY A 29 12.23 1.71 3.50
C GLY A 29 12.89 2.65 2.48
N THR A 30 12.24 3.76 2.15
CA THR A 30 12.74 4.78 1.20
C THR A 30 14.13 5.32 1.56
N ASP A 31 14.46 5.35 2.84
CA ASP A 31 15.77 5.78 3.35
C ASP A 31 16.80 4.65 3.44
N GLY A 32 16.47 3.44 2.98
CA GLY A 32 17.32 2.25 3.04
C GLY A 32 17.38 1.61 4.42
N ARG A 33 16.46 1.92 5.33
CA ARG A 33 16.47 1.44 6.72
C ARG A 33 15.37 0.42 6.98
N GLY A 34 15.58 -0.39 8.01
CA GLY A 34 14.55 -1.27 8.58
C GLY A 34 14.23 -2.49 7.72
N ALA A 35 15.19 -3.05 7.00
CA ALA A 35 14.98 -4.30 6.26
C ALA A 35 15.15 -5.49 7.21
N PHE A 36 14.09 -6.27 7.45
CA PHE A 36 14.13 -7.44 8.35
C PHE A 36 13.54 -8.73 7.77
N PRO A 37 13.78 -9.08 6.49
CA PRO A 37 13.35 -10.38 6.00
C PRO A 37 14.08 -11.52 6.74
N SER A 38 13.40 -12.63 6.94
CA SER A 38 14.03 -13.82 7.53
C SER A 38 15.02 -14.47 6.54
N ALA A 39 15.94 -15.29 7.03
CA ALA A 39 16.85 -16.04 6.15
C ALA A 39 16.09 -17.00 5.22
N THR A 40 14.96 -17.54 5.68
CA THR A 40 14.05 -18.38 4.88
C THR A 40 13.37 -17.56 3.78
N THR A 41 12.86 -16.37 4.09
CA THR A 41 12.25 -15.46 3.11
C THR A 41 13.25 -15.06 2.02
N LEU A 42 14.48 -14.70 2.41
CA LEU A 42 15.54 -14.39 1.44
C LEU A 42 15.96 -15.62 0.64
N SER A 43 15.88 -16.83 1.21
CA SER A 43 16.16 -18.08 0.51
C SER A 43 15.13 -18.33 -0.59
N GLU A 44 13.85 -18.10 -0.32
CA GLU A 44 12.77 -18.18 -1.31
C GLU A 44 12.94 -17.14 -2.41
N ASP A 45 13.21 -15.89 -2.06
CA ASP A 45 13.35 -14.79 -3.03
C ASP A 45 14.57 -14.95 -3.95
N THR A 46 15.65 -15.53 -3.44
CA THR A 46 16.92 -15.65 -4.19
C THR A 46 17.15 -17.02 -4.82
N GLY A 47 16.39 -18.04 -4.42
CA GLY A 47 16.61 -19.44 -4.78
C GLY A 47 17.91 -20.05 -4.21
N LEU A 48 18.60 -19.35 -3.30
CA LEU A 48 19.81 -19.84 -2.64
C LEU A 48 19.44 -20.59 -1.35
N SER A 49 20.26 -21.54 -0.91
CA SER A 49 20.06 -22.18 0.40
C SER A 49 20.18 -21.17 1.55
N GLU A 50 19.47 -21.38 2.66
CA GLU A 50 19.58 -20.50 3.83
C GLU A 50 21.03 -20.35 4.34
N ARG A 51 21.84 -21.42 4.26
CA ARG A 51 23.26 -21.37 4.65
C ARG A 51 24.02 -20.39 3.77
N THR A 52 23.77 -20.44 2.46
CA THR A 52 24.38 -19.52 1.49
C THR A 52 23.92 -18.09 1.76
N VAL A 53 22.63 -17.86 1.98
CA VAL A 53 22.07 -16.54 2.32
C VAL A 53 22.75 -15.96 3.56
N ARG A 54 22.84 -16.73 4.66
CA ARG A 54 23.52 -16.30 5.89
C ARG A 54 24.99 -15.95 5.64
N SER A 55 25.70 -16.77 4.86
CA SER A 55 27.09 -16.51 4.47
C SER A 55 27.24 -15.23 3.64
N LYS A 56 26.30 -14.96 2.71
CA LYS A 56 26.34 -13.73 1.92
C LYS A 56 25.96 -12.49 2.73
N LEU A 57 25.03 -12.58 3.67
CA LEU A 57 24.73 -11.49 4.60
C LEU A 57 25.97 -11.13 5.44
N GLU A 58 26.76 -12.12 5.87
CA GLU A 58 28.02 -11.85 6.57
C GLU A 58 29.04 -11.13 5.68
N LEU A 59 29.18 -11.55 4.43
CA LEU A 59 30.04 -10.89 3.44
C LEU A 59 29.60 -9.44 3.19
N LEU A 60 28.30 -9.20 3.04
CA LEU A 60 27.73 -7.87 2.87
C LEU A 60 27.97 -6.98 4.09
N ARG A 61 27.94 -7.56 5.30
CA ARG A 61 28.26 -6.84 6.55
C ARG A 61 29.75 -6.51 6.62
N ALA A 62 30.61 -7.48 6.29
CA ALA A 62 32.07 -7.29 6.27
C ALA A 62 32.52 -6.26 5.23
N SER A 63 31.76 -6.08 4.15
CA SER A 63 31.99 -5.05 3.12
C SER A 63 31.30 -3.71 3.43
N GLU A 64 30.72 -3.56 4.62
CA GLU A 64 30.02 -2.35 5.08
C GLU A 64 28.86 -1.90 4.16
N LEU A 65 28.37 -2.79 3.30
CA LEU A 65 27.22 -2.52 2.43
C LEU A 65 25.88 -2.65 3.16
N ILE A 66 25.90 -3.35 4.31
CA ILE A 66 24.78 -3.44 5.25
C ILE A 66 25.30 -3.30 6.67
N VAL A 67 24.48 -2.70 7.54
CA VAL A 67 24.77 -2.48 8.95
C VAL A 67 23.60 -3.02 9.78
N PRO A 68 23.81 -3.60 10.96
CA PRO A 68 22.70 -3.92 11.86
C PRO A 68 21.88 -2.67 12.20
N GLY A 69 20.59 -2.71 11.89
CA GLY A 69 19.67 -1.60 12.12
C GLY A 69 18.99 -1.65 13.50
N ASN A 70 17.89 -0.90 13.63
CA ASN A 70 17.11 -0.89 14.86
C ASN A 70 16.33 -2.20 15.07
N GLN A 71 16.86 -3.08 15.93
CA GLN A 71 16.27 -4.38 16.23
C GLN A 71 14.89 -4.29 16.92
N ALA A 72 14.54 -3.15 17.51
CA ALA A 72 13.22 -2.95 18.10
C ALA A 72 12.11 -2.99 17.04
N LEU A 73 12.42 -2.70 15.77
CA LEU A 73 11.42 -2.78 14.68
C LEU A 73 10.88 -4.19 14.50
N ALA A 74 11.75 -5.21 14.54
CA ALA A 74 11.30 -6.61 14.45
C ALA A 74 10.44 -7.00 15.67
N ALA A 75 10.70 -6.42 16.84
CA ALA A 75 9.93 -6.68 18.06
C ALA A 75 8.49 -6.16 18.01
N VAL A 76 8.22 -5.12 17.21
CA VAL A 76 6.86 -4.56 17.04
C VAL A 76 5.96 -5.54 16.29
N TYR A 77 6.51 -6.27 15.31
CA TYR A 77 5.74 -7.19 14.48
C TYR A 77 5.79 -8.63 14.98
N ILE A 78 6.85 -9.03 15.69
CA ILE A 78 7.07 -10.41 16.13
C ILE A 78 7.28 -10.43 17.64
N GLU A 79 6.24 -10.82 18.38
CA GLU A 79 6.28 -10.88 19.84
C GLU A 79 7.31 -11.91 20.35
N ARG A 80 7.39 -13.08 19.70
CA ARG A 80 8.29 -14.17 20.07
C ARG A 80 9.76 -13.83 19.78
N HIS A 81 10.56 -13.69 20.83
CA HIS A 81 11.97 -13.28 20.74
C HIS A 81 12.84 -14.21 19.89
N ASP A 82 12.63 -15.52 19.98
CA ASP A 82 13.38 -16.56 19.26
C ASP A 82 13.17 -16.53 17.73
N ARG A 83 12.09 -15.90 17.27
CA ARG A 83 11.73 -15.83 15.85
C ARG A 83 12.06 -14.50 15.19
N ARG A 84 12.65 -13.56 15.94
CA ARG A 84 12.94 -12.21 15.43
C ARG A 84 14.13 -12.26 14.48
N PRO A 85 13.95 -11.91 13.19
CA PRO A 85 15.06 -11.76 12.28
C PRO A 85 15.91 -10.54 12.65
N VAL A 86 17.17 -10.55 12.20
CA VAL A 86 18.05 -9.40 12.36
C VAL A 86 17.61 -8.30 11.40
N VAL A 87 17.41 -7.10 11.93
CA VAL A 87 17.12 -5.90 11.16
C VAL A 87 18.43 -5.36 10.57
N TYR A 88 18.43 -5.05 9.29
CA TYR A 88 19.53 -4.43 8.57
C TYR A 88 19.14 -3.07 8.03
N ASP A 89 20.08 -2.13 8.16
CA ASP A 89 20.06 -0.83 7.50
C ASP A 89 21.11 -0.83 6.40
N LEU A 90 20.75 -0.29 5.26
CA LEU A 90 21.63 -0.19 4.11
C LEU A 90 22.10 1.28 4.04
N PRO A 91 23.40 1.54 4.25
CA PRO A 91 23.95 2.90 4.23
C PRO A 91 23.95 3.46 2.81
N ILE A 92 22.79 3.96 2.37
CA ILE A 92 22.65 4.70 1.12
C ILE A 92 23.35 6.06 1.33
N LYS A 93 24.60 6.18 0.89
CA LYS A 93 25.23 7.49 0.72
C LYS A 93 24.43 8.23 -0.35
N ARG A 94 23.49 9.07 0.09
CA ARG A 94 22.71 9.97 -0.79
C ARG A 94 23.64 11.08 -1.26
N GLY A 95 24.56 10.72 -2.15
CA GLY A 95 25.50 11.63 -2.79
C GLY A 95 25.13 11.72 -4.25
N ALA A 96 24.37 12.75 -4.63
CA ALA A 96 24.74 13.41 -5.87
C ALA A 96 26.22 13.76 -5.69
N ASN A 97 27.09 13.39 -6.64
CA ASN A 97 28.42 13.97 -6.66
C ASN A 97 28.20 15.48 -6.51
N PRO A 98 28.65 16.13 -5.42
CA PRO A 98 28.60 17.58 -5.39
C PRO A 98 29.32 18.00 -6.65
N ALA A 99 28.61 18.70 -7.55
CA ALA A 99 29.23 19.22 -8.74
C ALA A 99 30.52 19.93 -8.29
N PRO A 100 31.66 19.69 -8.95
CA PRO A 100 32.91 20.31 -8.56
C PRO A 100 32.75 21.81 -8.78
N ARG A 101 32.28 22.50 -7.75
CA ARG A 101 32.08 23.94 -7.75
C ARG A 101 33.03 24.47 -6.70
N THR A 102 34.12 25.04 -7.19
CA THR A 102 35.23 25.53 -6.38
C THR A 102 34.79 26.67 -5.45
N GLU A 103 33.70 27.39 -5.76
CA GLU A 103 33.25 28.53 -4.95
C GLU A 103 31.72 28.67 -4.91
N ARG A 104 31.20 28.90 -3.70
CA ARG A 104 29.83 29.39 -3.46
C ARG A 104 29.83 30.86 -3.86
N GLY A 105 29.34 31.16 -5.06
CA GLY A 105 29.10 32.54 -5.51
C GLY A 105 27.95 33.12 -4.70
N ALA A 106 28.27 33.59 -3.50
CA ALA A 106 27.44 34.49 -2.71
C ALA A 106 28.19 35.82 -2.63
N ASP A 107 28.50 36.35 -3.80
CA ASP A 107 28.82 37.73 -4.05
C ASP A 107 27.49 38.43 -4.42
N ASP A 108 27.03 39.30 -3.52
CA ASP A 108 25.80 40.10 -3.60
C ASP A 108 25.84 41.17 -4.72
N GLY A 109 26.46 40.85 -5.85
CA GLY A 109 26.42 41.65 -7.06
C GLY A 109 25.20 41.29 -7.88
N THR A 110 24.20 42.17 -7.93
CA THR A 110 23.15 42.12 -8.95
C THR A 110 23.80 42.29 -10.33
N GLY A 111 24.20 41.18 -10.93
CA GLY A 111 24.83 41.11 -12.25
C GLY A 111 23.83 41.21 -13.39
N CYS A 112 22.98 42.23 -13.40
CA CYS A 112 22.27 42.61 -14.62
C CYS A 112 23.24 43.37 -15.53
N LYS A 113 23.84 42.68 -16.51
CA LYS A 113 24.55 43.36 -17.59
C LYS A 113 23.55 44.10 -18.48
N SER A 114 23.55 45.44 -18.42
CA SER A 114 22.72 46.33 -19.24
C SER A 114 23.30 46.54 -20.65
N GLN A 115 23.52 45.45 -21.39
CA GLN A 115 23.94 45.53 -22.79
C GLN A 115 22.81 44.97 -23.66
N GLN A 116 21.82 45.81 -23.93
CA GLN A 116 20.94 45.66 -25.08
C GLN A 116 21.72 46.17 -26.29
N ASN A 117 22.29 45.27 -27.09
CA ASN A 117 22.52 45.41 -28.53
C ASN A 117 23.37 44.24 -29.03
N GLY A 118 22.72 43.32 -29.76
CA GLY A 118 23.37 42.15 -30.33
C GLY A 118 22.41 41.02 -30.67
N VAL A 119 21.24 41.33 -31.23
CA VAL A 119 20.34 40.32 -31.79
C VAL A 119 20.94 39.87 -33.12
N GLN A 120 21.58 38.71 -33.14
CA GLN A 120 21.81 37.94 -34.35
C GLN A 120 20.67 36.92 -34.48
N ASN A 121 19.76 37.12 -35.44
CA ASN A 121 18.57 36.30 -35.66
C ASN A 121 18.85 34.95 -36.36
N SER A 122 20.07 34.45 -36.38
CA SER A 122 20.35 33.16 -37.02
C SER A 122 21.53 32.43 -36.38
N THR A 123 21.24 31.65 -35.33
CA THR A 123 22.07 30.50 -34.98
C THR A 123 21.14 29.35 -34.66
N GLU A 124 21.01 28.40 -35.59
CA GLU A 124 20.38 27.10 -35.33
C GLU A 124 21.21 26.36 -34.28
N ARG A 125 20.75 26.39 -33.04
CA ARG A 125 21.23 25.50 -31.99
C ARG A 125 20.42 24.19 -32.07
N GLY A 126 20.95 23.22 -32.79
CA GLY A 126 20.40 21.86 -32.83
C GLY A 126 21.37 20.93 -33.54
N ALA A 127 21.82 19.87 -32.86
CA ALA A 127 22.46 18.77 -33.57
C ALA A 127 21.41 18.16 -34.53
N LYS A 128 21.81 17.84 -35.77
CA LYS A 128 20.95 17.12 -36.71
C LYS A 128 20.43 15.86 -36.02
N SER A 129 19.11 15.67 -36.06
CA SER A 129 18.46 14.45 -35.57
C SER A 129 19.19 13.24 -36.15
N ALA A 130 19.60 12.30 -35.28
CA ALA A 130 20.16 11.04 -35.75
C ALA A 130 19.14 10.36 -36.69
N PRO A 131 19.59 9.71 -37.79
CA PRO A 131 18.67 8.97 -38.64
C PRO A 131 17.94 7.93 -37.80
N ASN A 132 16.62 7.83 -37.98
CA ASN A 132 15.79 6.82 -37.34
C ASN A 132 16.46 5.45 -37.49
N THR A 133 16.78 4.81 -36.36
CA THR A 133 17.20 3.42 -36.37
C THR A 133 16.04 2.61 -36.94
N SER A 134 16.24 1.99 -38.10
CA SER A 134 15.28 1.05 -38.66
C SER A 134 15.01 -0.01 -37.60
N LEU A 135 13.77 -0.06 -37.10
CA LEU A 135 13.26 -1.12 -36.24
C LEU A 135 13.35 -2.45 -37.00
N ASN A 136 14.50 -3.10 -36.96
CA ASN A 136 14.65 -4.51 -37.32
C ASN A 136 14.11 -5.38 -36.18
N HIS A 137 12.83 -5.22 -35.85
CA HIS A 137 12.11 -6.22 -35.08
C HIS A 137 11.45 -7.16 -36.09
N GLN A 138 11.88 -8.43 -36.12
CA GLN A 138 11.16 -9.46 -36.87
C GLN A 138 9.77 -9.60 -36.26
N LEU A 139 8.74 -9.20 -37.01
CA LEU A 139 7.36 -9.46 -36.65
C LEU A 139 7.14 -10.97 -36.68
N THR A 140 6.99 -11.58 -35.51
CA THR A 140 6.36 -12.90 -35.41
C THR A 140 4.90 -12.75 -35.79
N GLU A 141 4.42 -13.66 -36.62
CA GLU A 141 3.17 -13.62 -37.35
C GLU A 141 1.91 -13.42 -36.48
N GLN A 142 1.00 -12.59 -37.00
CA GLN A 142 -0.47 -12.73 -36.93
C GLN A 142 -1.04 -13.23 -35.60
N GLN A 143 -1.15 -12.35 -34.60
CA GLN A 143 -2.26 -12.44 -33.65
C GLN A 143 -3.06 -11.14 -33.69
N GLN A 144 -4.35 -11.29 -33.93
CA GLN A 144 -5.23 -10.21 -34.34
C GLN A 144 -5.38 -9.16 -33.22
N PRO A 145 -5.14 -7.86 -33.49
CA PRO A 145 -5.29 -6.79 -32.50
C PRO A 145 -6.69 -6.67 -31.87
N ARG A 146 -7.72 -7.28 -32.47
CA ARG A 146 -9.10 -7.26 -31.96
C ARG A 146 -9.32 -8.19 -30.76
N GLU A 147 -8.76 -9.40 -30.79
CA GLU A 147 -8.95 -10.37 -29.69
C GLU A 147 -8.30 -9.87 -28.39
N ILE A 148 -7.20 -9.13 -28.48
CA ILE A 148 -6.49 -8.59 -27.31
C ILE A 148 -7.20 -7.34 -26.76
N SER A 149 -7.74 -6.47 -27.64
CA SER A 149 -8.46 -5.26 -27.20
C SER A 149 -9.70 -5.60 -26.38
N GLU A 150 -10.48 -6.58 -26.82
CA GLU A 150 -11.69 -7.00 -26.09
C GLU A 150 -11.33 -7.64 -24.74
N VAL A 151 -10.24 -8.41 -24.68
CA VAL A 151 -9.73 -8.99 -23.42
C VAL A 151 -9.17 -7.92 -22.48
N ILE A 152 -8.50 -6.89 -23.00
CA ILE A 152 -8.01 -5.75 -22.21
C ILE A 152 -9.18 -4.95 -21.65
N ASP A 153 -10.19 -4.63 -22.47
CA ASP A 153 -11.37 -3.88 -22.03
C ASP A 153 -12.18 -4.66 -20.97
N GLU A 154 -12.24 -5.98 -21.10
CA GLU A 154 -12.86 -6.87 -20.10
C GLU A 154 -12.03 -6.94 -18.81
N GLN A 155 -10.70 -7.02 -18.92
CA GLN A 155 -9.79 -6.98 -17.76
C GLN A 155 -9.85 -5.63 -17.04
N ASP A 156 -9.90 -4.52 -17.76
CA ASP A 156 -9.99 -3.17 -17.18
C ASP A 156 -11.35 -2.94 -16.52
N LYS A 157 -12.45 -3.45 -17.10
CA LYS A 157 -13.76 -3.47 -16.44
C LYS A 157 -13.76 -4.33 -15.17
N GLN A 158 -13.16 -5.52 -15.21
CA GLN A 158 -13.03 -6.37 -14.03
C GLN A 158 -12.16 -5.73 -12.95
N ALA A 159 -11.12 -4.97 -13.33
CA ALA A 159 -10.28 -4.22 -12.40
C ALA A 159 -11.00 -3.02 -11.76
N LEU A 160 -11.91 -2.37 -12.49
CA LEU A 160 -12.77 -1.29 -11.98
C LEU A 160 -13.91 -1.81 -11.10
N GLU A 161 -14.50 -2.96 -11.44
CA GLU A 161 -15.53 -3.64 -10.62
C GLU A 161 -14.93 -4.26 -9.35
N SER A 162 -13.67 -4.72 -9.39
CA SER A 162 -12.91 -5.03 -8.18
C SER A 162 -12.41 -3.76 -7.51
N THR A 163 -13.33 -2.91 -7.05
CA THR A 163 -12.99 -1.92 -6.03
C THR A 163 -12.40 -2.71 -4.87
N ASP A 164 -11.08 -2.60 -4.67
CA ASP A 164 -10.32 -3.43 -3.73
C ASP A 164 -10.99 -3.38 -2.35
N ASP A 165 -11.65 -4.47 -1.94
CA ASP A 165 -12.34 -4.60 -0.65
C ASP A 165 -11.42 -4.29 0.54
N ARG A 166 -10.10 -4.29 0.31
CA ARG A 166 -9.04 -3.99 1.27
C ARG A 166 -8.69 -2.50 1.33
N GLN A 167 -9.14 -1.70 0.37
CA GLN A 167 -8.91 -0.26 0.35
C GLN A 167 -9.59 0.39 1.55
N ARG A 168 -8.80 1.14 2.32
CA ARG A 168 -9.27 1.90 3.47
C ARG A 168 -9.51 3.34 3.06
N PHE A 169 -10.66 3.89 3.44
CA PHE A 169 -11.05 5.26 3.13
C PHE A 169 -11.71 5.95 4.32
N ALA A 170 -11.60 7.28 4.35
CA ALA A 170 -12.31 8.11 5.31
C ALA A 170 -13.76 8.27 4.85
N MET A 171 -14.70 8.39 5.80
CA MET A 171 -16.11 8.55 5.47
C MET A 171 -16.34 9.79 4.58
N PHE A 172 -17.20 9.65 3.57
CA PHE A 172 -17.60 10.71 2.65
C PHE A 172 -19.14 10.82 2.59
N ALA A 173 -19.65 11.96 2.14
CA ALA A 173 -21.07 12.30 2.25
C ALA A 173 -22.00 11.38 1.43
N ASP A 174 -21.53 10.94 0.27
CA ASP A 174 -22.28 10.08 -0.66
C ASP A 174 -22.05 8.58 -0.40
N TRP A 175 -21.45 8.23 0.73
CA TRP A 175 -21.19 6.84 1.06
C TRP A 175 -22.51 6.09 1.29
N ALA A 176 -22.62 4.90 0.72
CA ALA A 176 -23.71 3.96 0.96
C ALA A 176 -23.15 2.61 1.42
N PRO A 177 -23.79 1.94 2.38
CA PRO A 177 -23.34 0.62 2.83
C PRO A 177 -23.52 -0.41 1.72
N GLU A 178 -22.47 -1.16 1.43
CA GLU A 178 -22.56 -2.25 0.47
C GLU A 178 -23.42 -3.39 1.04
N VAL A 179 -24.42 -3.81 0.27
CA VAL A 179 -25.46 -4.76 0.70
C VAL A 179 -24.86 -6.07 1.23
N ARG A 180 -23.82 -6.58 0.56
CA ARG A 180 -23.15 -7.83 0.95
C ARG A 180 -22.56 -7.74 2.37
N TYR A 181 -21.81 -6.68 2.65
CA TYR A 181 -21.20 -6.47 3.97
C TYR A 181 -22.22 -6.10 5.03
N LEU A 182 -23.22 -5.29 4.68
CA LEU A 182 -24.27 -4.91 5.61
C LEU A 182 -25.05 -6.13 6.12
N ILE A 183 -25.47 -7.02 5.21
CA ILE A 183 -26.17 -8.26 5.57
C ILE A 183 -25.29 -9.13 6.47
N ALA A 184 -24.04 -9.36 6.08
CA ALA A 184 -23.12 -10.19 6.86
C ALA A 184 -22.90 -9.64 8.27
N GLN A 185 -22.64 -8.35 8.41
CA GLN A 185 -22.40 -7.72 9.72
C GLN A 185 -23.67 -7.64 10.58
N ALA A 186 -24.83 -7.38 9.98
CA ALA A 186 -26.11 -7.37 10.69
C ALA A 186 -26.48 -8.78 11.20
N GLN A 187 -26.26 -9.83 10.40
CA GLN A 187 -26.44 -11.22 10.82
C GLN A 187 -25.54 -11.58 12.00
N ILE A 188 -24.25 -11.19 11.96
CA ILE A 188 -23.31 -11.42 13.07
C ILE A 188 -23.77 -10.73 14.36
N ALA A 189 -24.38 -9.55 14.25
CA ALA A 189 -24.88 -8.78 15.39
C ALA A 189 -26.31 -9.17 15.84
N GLY A 190 -26.99 -10.09 15.14
CA GLY A 190 -28.36 -10.48 15.43
C GLY A 190 -29.41 -9.40 15.12
N VAL A 191 -29.13 -8.53 14.15
CA VAL A 191 -29.99 -7.41 13.72
C VAL A 191 -30.54 -7.68 12.32
N LYS A 192 -31.80 -7.31 12.05
CA LYS A 192 -32.32 -7.36 10.68
C LYS A 192 -31.77 -6.14 9.90
N PRO A 193 -31.20 -6.32 8.69
CA PRO A 193 -30.69 -5.21 7.89
C PRO A 193 -31.75 -4.13 7.60
N THR A 194 -33.02 -4.53 7.54
CA THR A 194 -34.19 -3.65 7.32
C THR A 194 -34.47 -2.69 8.47
N ASP A 195 -33.99 -2.99 9.68
CA ASP A 195 -34.22 -2.14 10.86
C ASP A 195 -33.29 -0.92 10.87
N ILE A 196 -32.23 -0.95 10.04
CA ILE A 196 -31.27 0.14 9.91
C ILE A 196 -31.85 1.17 8.93
N SER A 197 -32.56 2.17 9.48
CA SER A 197 -33.18 3.23 8.68
C SER A 197 -32.18 4.15 7.98
N ASP A 198 -32.57 4.70 6.83
CA ASP A 198 -31.76 5.68 6.08
C ASP A 198 -31.42 6.93 6.90
N ALA A 199 -32.31 7.34 7.82
CA ALA A 199 -32.06 8.45 8.72
C ALA A 199 -30.88 8.17 9.66
N LEU A 200 -30.76 6.94 10.16
CA LEU A 200 -29.63 6.50 10.97
C LEU A 200 -28.34 6.41 10.15
N ILE A 201 -28.41 5.93 8.91
CA ILE A 201 -27.25 5.88 8.01
C ILE A 201 -26.73 7.31 7.75
N ARG A 202 -27.62 8.28 7.52
CA ARG A 202 -27.24 9.69 7.33
C ARG A 202 -26.65 10.32 8.59
N SER A 203 -27.18 10.03 9.78
CA SER A 203 -26.58 10.50 11.04
C SER A 203 -25.20 9.87 11.26
N PHE A 204 -25.05 8.60 10.87
CA PHE A 204 -23.79 7.88 10.86
C PHE A 204 -22.73 8.57 10.00
N ILE A 205 -23.08 8.83 8.74
CA ILE A 205 -22.24 9.52 7.78
C ILE A 205 -21.86 10.90 8.32
N GLY A 206 -22.83 11.70 8.77
CA GLY A 206 -22.59 13.07 9.25
C GLY A 206 -21.55 13.14 10.38
N TRP A 207 -21.59 12.22 11.33
CA TRP A 207 -20.65 12.19 12.45
C TRP A 207 -19.23 11.79 12.01
N PHE A 208 -19.10 10.86 11.07
CA PHE A 208 -17.80 10.38 10.62
C PHE A 208 -17.17 11.26 9.54
N VAL A 209 -17.96 11.93 8.70
CA VAL A 209 -17.47 12.97 7.78
C VAL A 209 -16.83 14.12 8.57
N ALA A 210 -17.42 14.50 9.70
CA ALA A 210 -16.81 15.48 10.61
C ALA A 210 -15.51 14.97 11.29
N LYS A 211 -15.25 13.65 11.27
CA LYS A 211 -14.09 12.99 11.88
C LYS A 211 -13.18 12.32 10.84
N GLN A 212 -12.58 13.13 9.99
CA GLN A 212 -11.69 12.70 8.89
C GLN A 212 -10.48 11.84 9.29
N LYS A 213 -10.09 11.81 10.58
CA LYS A 213 -9.00 10.95 11.07
C LYS A 213 -9.35 9.46 11.09
N THR A 214 -10.63 9.12 10.93
CA THR A 214 -11.08 7.73 10.98
C THR A 214 -11.12 7.14 9.57
N VAL A 215 -10.39 6.05 9.36
CA VAL A 215 -10.24 5.36 8.08
C VAL A 215 -10.52 3.87 8.26
N ASP A 216 -11.40 3.32 7.44
CA ASP A 216 -11.84 1.92 7.49
C ASP A 216 -12.07 1.33 6.10
N THR A 217 -12.18 0.01 6.00
CA THR A 217 -12.60 -0.66 4.75
C THR A 217 -14.12 -0.58 4.59
N SER A 218 -14.65 -0.91 3.40
CA SER A 218 -16.11 -0.99 3.17
C SER A 218 -16.80 -1.88 4.21
N ALA A 219 -16.26 -3.09 4.43
CA ALA A 219 -16.74 -4.02 5.44
C ALA A 219 -16.60 -3.49 6.88
N GLY A 220 -15.50 -2.80 7.19
CA GLY A 220 -15.26 -2.20 8.50
C GLY A 220 -16.24 -1.05 8.81
N TRP A 221 -16.57 -0.23 7.81
CA TRP A 221 -17.61 0.78 7.93
C TRP A 221 -18.99 0.18 8.18
N CYS A 222 -19.36 -0.91 7.49
CA CYS A 222 -20.60 -1.64 7.76
C CYS A 222 -20.64 -2.24 9.17
N ASN A 223 -19.53 -2.82 9.66
CA ASN A 223 -19.45 -3.33 11.04
C ASN A 223 -19.71 -2.21 12.07
N ARG A 224 -19.09 -1.04 11.86
CA ARG A 224 -19.25 0.12 12.76
C ARG A 224 -20.65 0.71 12.70
N LEU A 225 -21.27 0.72 11.53
CA LEU A 225 -22.66 1.13 11.35
C LEU A 225 -23.60 0.24 12.16
N VAL A 226 -23.45 -1.09 12.06
CA VAL A 226 -24.25 -2.06 12.84
C VAL A 226 -23.99 -1.89 14.34
N GLY A 227 -22.73 -1.76 14.76
CA GLY A 227 -22.39 -1.51 16.16
C GLY A 227 -22.93 -0.18 16.70
N TRP A 228 -23.00 0.85 15.85
CA TRP A 228 -23.65 2.11 16.20
C TRP A 228 -25.17 1.88 16.37
N TYR A 229 -25.84 1.25 15.41
CA TYR A 229 -27.27 0.92 15.55
C TYR A 229 -27.59 0.20 16.87
N VAL A 230 -26.85 -0.86 17.21
CA VAL A 230 -27.03 -1.60 18.47
C VAL A 230 -26.87 -0.69 19.69
N ARG A 231 -25.91 0.23 19.66
CA ARG A 231 -25.70 1.21 20.73
C ARG A 231 -26.85 2.21 20.85
N GLU A 232 -27.41 2.70 19.75
CA GLU A 232 -28.53 3.64 19.78
C GLU A 232 -29.83 2.96 20.21
N ARG A 233 -30.03 1.70 19.80
CA ARG A 233 -31.13 0.86 20.30
C ARG A 233 -31.04 0.66 21.81
N ALA A 234 -29.84 0.35 22.32
CA ALA A 234 -29.62 0.19 23.76
C ALA A 234 -29.82 1.48 24.58
N LYS A 235 -29.65 2.66 23.96
CA LYS A 235 -29.92 3.95 24.59
C LYS A 235 -31.40 4.36 24.56
N GLY A 236 -32.26 3.60 23.88
CA GLY A 236 -33.68 3.95 23.70
C GLY A 236 -33.93 5.06 22.66
N ASN A 237 -32.94 5.37 21.82
CA ASN A 237 -33.07 6.41 20.78
C ASN A 237 -33.76 5.91 19.50
N LEU A 238 -34.10 4.63 19.42
CA LEU A 238 -34.81 4.01 18.31
C LEU A 238 -36.04 3.27 18.85
N PRO A 239 -37.19 3.33 18.17
CA PRO A 239 -38.36 2.54 18.55
C PRO A 239 -38.02 1.05 18.49
N GLU A 240 -38.45 0.31 19.50
CA GLU A 240 -38.29 -1.13 19.53
C GLU A 240 -39.10 -1.72 18.37
N SER A 241 -38.47 -2.57 17.56
CA SER A 241 -39.15 -3.28 16.49
C SER A 241 -40.22 -4.20 17.12
N GLU A 242 -41.47 -3.74 17.15
CA GLU A 242 -42.61 -4.55 17.53
C GLU A 242 -42.83 -5.64 16.47
N GLU A 243 -42.19 -6.79 16.65
CA GLU A 243 -42.55 -8.03 15.96
C GLU A 243 -42.24 -9.20 16.89
N GLY A 244 -43.18 -9.40 17.82
CA GLY A 244 -43.17 -10.48 18.82
C GLY A 244 -44.56 -10.64 19.44
N ALA A 245 -45.61 -10.51 18.64
CA ALA A 245 -47.00 -10.71 19.07
C ALA A 245 -47.72 -11.66 18.13
N GLU A 246 -47.34 -12.94 18.15
CA GLU A 246 -48.25 -14.07 17.96
C GLU A 246 -47.51 -15.40 18.18
N ALA A 247 -47.74 -16.00 19.35
CA ALA A 247 -47.73 -17.44 19.65
C ALA A 247 -47.39 -17.74 21.13
N THR A 248 -48.03 -17.06 22.08
CA THR A 248 -48.20 -17.65 23.43
C THR A 248 -49.48 -18.48 23.43
N GLY A 249 -49.38 -19.68 22.86
CA GLY A 249 -50.39 -20.72 22.99
C GLY A 249 -50.48 -21.18 24.45
N SER A 250 -51.55 -20.76 25.10
CA SER A 250 -52.18 -21.32 26.30
C SER A 250 -51.87 -22.80 26.57
N TRP A 251 -51.11 -23.10 27.63
CA TRP A 251 -51.05 -24.47 28.19
C TRP A 251 -51.10 -24.55 29.73
N ALA A 252 -51.30 -23.44 30.44
CA ALA A 252 -51.32 -23.45 31.90
C ALA A 252 -52.51 -22.67 32.46
N SER A 253 -53.71 -23.26 32.39
CA SER A 253 -54.83 -22.95 33.29
C SER A 253 -56.01 -23.90 33.06
N LYS A 254 -56.02 -25.03 33.77
CA LYS A 254 -57.22 -25.58 34.42
C LYS A 254 -56.80 -26.65 35.41
N GLY A 255 -56.58 -26.19 36.65
CA GLY A 255 -56.64 -27.05 37.82
C GLY A 255 -58.08 -27.48 38.09
N VAL A 256 -58.20 -28.76 38.42
CA VAL A 256 -59.09 -29.40 39.41
C VAL A 256 -60.15 -28.51 40.06
N ILE A 257 -61.42 -28.92 39.92
CA ILE A 257 -62.46 -28.72 40.93
C ILE A 257 -63.23 -30.04 41.08
N LEU A 258 -63.10 -30.62 42.28
CA LEU A 258 -63.91 -31.65 42.99
C LEU A 258 -64.30 -32.93 42.26
#